data_AF-A0A1Q6X2Y1-F1
#
_entry.id   AF-A0A1Q6X2Y1-F1
#
_cell.length_a   1.000
_cell.length_b   1.000
_cell.length_c   1.000
_cell.angle_alpha   90.00
_cell.angle_beta   90.00
_cell.angle_gamma   90.00
#
_symmetry.space_group_name_H-M   'P 1'
#
loop_
_entity.id
_entity.type
_entity.pdbx_description
1 polymer ?
#
loop_
_entity_poly.entity_id
_entity_poly.type
_entity_poly.pdbx_seq_one_letter_code
_entity_poly.pdbx_strand_id
1 'polypeptide(L)'
;MPIQANPRLLVFLVLGSVIAPLLVGLHAPLAQNASTTNQPTFYRDVLPILERHCQSCHRSGGIAPMPFETYEETHPFAEAIRRATLAKSMPPWFADPNVGKFPMTHH
;
A
#
# COMPACT_ATOMS: atom_id res chain seq x y z
N MET A 1 -21.27 -65.45 -44.25
CA MET A 1 -22.61 -65.37 -43.62
C MET A 1 -22.71 -64.04 -42.90
N PRO A 2 -23.75 -63.23 -43.19
CA PRO A 2 -23.75 -61.78 -42.95
C PRO A 2 -24.14 -61.43 -41.52
N ILE A 3 -23.31 -60.63 -40.82
CA ILE A 3 -23.73 -59.93 -39.61
C ILE A 3 -24.39 -58.63 -40.08
N GLN A 4 -25.71 -58.64 -40.01
CA GLN A 4 -26.64 -57.58 -40.38
C GLN A 4 -26.46 -56.38 -39.44
N ALA A 5 -25.93 -55.26 -39.96
CA ALA A 5 -25.80 -54.02 -39.19
C ALA A 5 -27.21 -53.41 -38.94
N ASN A 6 -27.57 -53.28 -37.67
CA ASN A 6 -28.89 -52.83 -37.25
C ASN A 6 -28.96 -51.28 -37.30
N PRO A 7 -29.80 -50.66 -38.15
CA PRO A 7 -29.81 -49.20 -38.37
C PRO A 7 -30.28 -48.41 -37.15
N ARG A 8 -30.81 -49.09 -36.12
CA ARG A 8 -31.12 -48.48 -34.82
C ARG A 8 -29.89 -48.17 -33.96
N LEU A 9 -28.77 -48.87 -34.18
CA LEU A 9 -27.53 -48.61 -33.45
C LEU A 9 -26.86 -47.30 -33.90
N LEU A 10 -27.13 -46.86 -35.14
CA LEU A 10 -26.67 -45.58 -35.68
C LEU A 10 -27.44 -44.38 -35.11
N VAL A 11 -28.71 -44.56 -34.72
CA VAL A 11 -29.53 -43.44 -34.20
C VAL A 11 -29.15 -43.07 -32.76
N PHE A 12 -28.76 -44.04 -31.94
CA PHE A 12 -28.34 -43.77 -30.56
C PHE A 12 -26.94 -43.13 -30.43
N LEU A 13 -26.10 -43.23 -31.46
CA LEU A 13 -24.77 -42.59 -31.47
C LEU A 13 -24.79 -41.10 -31.82
N VAL A 14 -25.87 -40.59 -32.42
CA VAL A 14 -25.94 -39.17 -32.84
C VAL A 14 -26.65 -38.27 -31.82
N LEU A 15 -27.50 -38.81 -30.94
CA LEU A 15 -28.20 -37.98 -29.93
C LEU A 15 -27.46 -37.84 -28.59
N GLY A 16 -26.39 -38.59 -28.35
CA GLY A 16 -25.70 -38.64 -27.05
C GLY A 16 -24.48 -37.72 -26.88
N SER A 17 -24.16 -36.85 -27.85
CA SER A 17 -22.87 -36.13 -27.87
C SER A 17 -22.97 -34.61 -28.07
N VAL A 18 -24.03 -33.97 -27.57
CA VAL A 18 -24.10 -32.49 -27.61
C VAL A 18 -24.38 -31.84 -26.24
N ILE A 19 -24.52 -32.60 -25.16
CA ILE A 19 -24.83 -32.03 -23.82
C ILE A 19 -23.60 -31.95 -22.90
N ALA A 20 -22.39 -32.29 -23.37
CA ALA A 20 -21.24 -32.49 -22.48
C ALA A 20 -20.24 -31.32 -22.29
N PRO A 21 -20.16 -30.24 -23.10
CA PRO A 21 -19.24 -29.15 -22.79
C PRO A 21 -19.90 -27.79 -22.51
N LEU A 22 -21.22 -27.71 -22.25
CA LEU A 22 -21.87 -26.41 -21.99
C LEU A 22 -21.89 -25.98 -20.51
N LEU A 23 -21.39 -26.80 -19.58
CA LEU A 23 -21.34 -26.47 -18.15
C LEU A 23 -19.92 -26.16 -17.61
N VAL A 24 -18.89 -26.14 -18.45
CA VAL A 24 -17.49 -25.90 -18.03
C VAL A 24 -16.97 -24.51 -18.46
N GLY A 25 -17.84 -23.64 -19.00
CA GLY A 25 -17.44 -22.33 -19.52
C GLY A 25 -17.47 -21.16 -18.52
N LEU A 26 -17.96 -21.34 -17.29
CA LEU A 26 -18.35 -20.23 -16.42
C LEU A 26 -17.59 -20.11 -15.09
N HIS A 27 -16.32 -20.49 -15.07
CA HIS A 27 -15.44 -20.18 -13.94
C HIS A 27 -14.27 -19.35 -14.41
N ALA A 28 -14.57 -18.11 -14.84
CA ALA A 28 -13.53 -17.10 -14.88
C ALA A 28 -13.02 -16.92 -13.44
N PRO A 29 -11.72 -17.17 -13.14
CA PRO A 29 -11.20 -16.79 -11.85
C PRO A 29 -11.31 -15.27 -11.81
N LEU A 30 -12.14 -14.72 -10.92
CA LEU A 30 -11.97 -13.32 -10.54
C LEU A 30 -10.55 -13.25 -9.99
N ALA A 31 -9.65 -12.65 -10.76
CA ALA A 31 -8.35 -12.23 -10.28
C ALA A 31 -8.64 -11.24 -9.15
N GLN A 32 -8.70 -11.76 -7.92
CA GLN A 32 -8.68 -10.96 -6.72
C GLN A 32 -7.27 -10.39 -6.67
N ASN A 33 -7.08 -9.22 -7.29
CA ASN A 33 -5.98 -8.34 -6.93
C ASN A 33 -6.24 -7.92 -5.49
N ALA A 34 -5.89 -8.80 -4.55
CA ALA A 34 -5.65 -8.45 -3.17
C ALA A 34 -4.48 -7.48 -3.20
N SER A 35 -4.81 -6.21 -3.44
CA SER A 35 -3.92 -5.11 -3.17
C SER A 35 -3.77 -5.13 -1.66
N THR A 36 -2.76 -5.84 -1.17
CA THR A 36 -2.32 -5.73 0.21
C THR A 36 -1.81 -4.30 0.34
N THR A 37 -2.72 -3.37 0.64
CA THR A 37 -2.37 -2.05 1.11
C THR A 37 -1.70 -2.30 2.45
N ASN A 38 -0.39 -2.51 2.40
CA ASN A 38 0.43 -2.73 3.58
C ASN A 38 0.33 -1.45 4.40
N GLN A 39 -0.43 -1.50 5.49
CA GLN A 39 -0.63 -0.34 6.34
C GLN A 39 0.74 0.12 6.84
N PRO A 40 1.04 1.43 6.76
CA PRO A 40 2.31 1.92 7.25
C PRO A 40 2.41 1.64 8.76
N THR A 41 3.57 1.18 9.20
CA THR A 41 3.89 1.02 10.62
C THR A 41 4.85 2.11 11.05
N PHE A 42 4.74 2.52 12.32
CA PHE A 42 5.51 3.66 12.82
C PHE A 42 7.01 3.48 12.61
N TYR A 43 7.59 2.38 13.11
CA TYR A 43 9.03 2.15 13.05
C TYR A 43 9.56 1.88 11.64
N ARG A 44 8.77 1.23 10.77
CA ARG A 44 9.22 0.90 9.40
C ARG A 44 9.13 2.09 8.47
N ASP A 45 8.02 2.84 8.54
CA ASP A 45 7.67 3.81 7.50
C ASP A 45 7.71 5.27 7.98
N VAL A 46 7.37 5.52 9.24
CA VAL A 46 7.20 6.89 9.75
C VAL A 46 8.47 7.40 10.42
N LEU A 47 9.06 6.62 11.32
CA LEU A 47 10.24 7.01 12.08
C LEU A 47 11.42 7.42 11.17
N PRO A 48 11.76 6.70 10.08
CA PRO A 48 12.86 7.14 9.20
C PRO A 48 12.63 8.50 8.52
N ILE A 49 11.36 8.89 8.31
CA ILE A 49 11.01 10.21 7.76
C ILE A 49 11.23 11.29 8.83
N LEU A 50 10.80 11.02 10.06
CA LEU A 50 10.96 11.93 11.20
C LEU A 50 12.44 12.12 11.55
N GLU A 51 13.23 11.05 11.57
CA GLU A 51 14.69 11.08 11.76
C GLU A 51 15.36 12.00 10.74
N ARG A 52 15.00 11.86 9.45
CA ARG A 52 15.63 12.60 8.36
C ARG A 52 15.24 14.09 8.32
N HIS A 53 13.99 14.41 8.64
CA HIS A 53 13.44 15.74 8.35
C HIS A 53 13.00 16.53 9.57
N CYS A 54 12.80 15.90 10.73
CA CYS A 54 12.21 16.54 11.90
C CYS A 54 13.14 16.49 13.12
N GLN A 55 13.83 15.38 13.36
CA GLN A 55 14.62 15.16 14.57
C GLN A 55 15.93 15.96 14.63
N SER A 56 16.31 16.68 13.58
CA SER A 56 17.35 17.71 13.68
C SER A 56 17.01 18.77 14.73
N CYS A 57 15.71 19.02 14.94
CA CYS A 57 15.19 19.94 15.96
C CYS A 57 14.31 19.22 17.00
N HIS A 58 13.51 18.24 16.59
CA HIS A 58 12.53 17.49 17.40
C HIS A 58 13.11 16.19 17.96
N ARG A 59 14.15 16.31 18.77
CA ARG A 59 14.80 15.21 19.50
C ARG A 59 14.86 15.54 20.99
N SER A 60 15.04 14.54 21.84
CA SER A 60 15.22 14.76 23.26
C SER A 60 16.42 15.68 23.54
N GLY A 61 16.20 16.71 24.34
CA GLY A 61 17.18 17.78 24.62
C GLY A 61 17.48 18.71 23.43
N GLY A 62 16.72 18.62 22.34
CA GLY A 62 16.81 19.50 21.18
C GLY A 62 16.16 20.87 21.41
N ILE A 63 16.19 21.71 20.37
CA ILE A 63 15.59 23.06 20.42
C ILE A 63 14.05 23.03 20.39
N ALA A 64 13.45 22.01 19.80
CA ALA A 64 12.00 21.87 19.80
C ALA A 64 11.52 21.15 21.08
N PRO A 65 10.40 21.59 21.67
CA PRO A 65 9.94 21.09 22.98
C PRO A 65 9.35 19.67 22.93
N MET A 66 9.07 19.14 21.72
CA MET A 66 8.47 17.82 21.53
C MET A 66 9.44 16.91 20.77
N PRO A 67 9.93 15.81 21.37
CA PRO A 67 10.70 14.80 20.66
C PRO A 67 9.78 13.94 19.77
N PHE A 68 10.25 13.57 18.59
CA PHE A 68 9.56 12.66 17.67
C PHE A 68 10.36 11.36 17.48
N GLU A 69 10.87 10.80 18.58
CA GLU A 69 11.77 9.64 18.60
C GLU A 69 11.00 8.33 18.80
N THR A 70 9.85 8.38 19.48
CA THR A 70 8.98 7.22 19.73
C THR A 70 7.55 7.45 19.23
N TYR A 71 6.77 6.36 19.13
CA TYR A 71 5.38 6.44 18.74
C TYR A 71 4.56 7.20 19.77
N GLU A 72 4.80 6.94 21.04
CA GLU A 72 4.09 7.52 22.18
C GLU A 72 4.28 9.04 22.24
N GLU A 73 5.48 9.53 21.93
CA GLU A 73 5.78 10.96 21.88
C GLU A 73 5.21 11.62 20.62
N THR A 74 5.22 10.93 19.49
CA THR A 74 4.84 11.49 18.19
C THR A 74 3.33 11.49 17.96
N HIS A 75 2.64 10.40 18.32
CA HIS A 75 1.23 10.17 18.03
C HIS A 75 0.29 11.33 18.46
N PRO A 76 0.46 11.93 19.66
CA PRO A 76 -0.37 13.08 20.07
C PRO A 76 -0.26 14.29 19.14
N PHE A 77 0.83 14.42 18.38
CA PHE A 77 1.10 15.55 17.49
C PHE A 77 0.79 15.24 16.02
N ALA A 78 0.25 14.08 15.68
CA ALA A 78 0.03 13.67 14.29
C ALA A 78 -0.74 14.73 13.46
N GLU A 79 -1.84 15.28 13.99
CA GLU A 79 -2.61 16.32 13.29
C GLU A 79 -1.85 17.66 13.23
N ALA A 80 -1.03 17.98 14.22
CA ALA A 80 -0.19 19.18 14.19
C ALA A 80 0.92 19.05 13.13
N ILE A 81 1.57 17.89 13.05
CA ILE A 81 2.57 17.56 12.02
C ILE A 81 1.94 17.66 10.64
N ARG A 82 0.75 17.10 10.44
CA ARG A 82 0.01 17.20 9.16
C ARG A 82 -0.24 18.66 8.78
N ARG A 83 -0.78 19.48 9.69
CA ARG A 83 -1.05 20.90 9.40
C ARG A 83 0.25 21.68 9.11
N ALA A 84 1.31 21.43 9.88
CA ALA A 84 2.60 22.10 9.71
C ALA A 84 3.28 21.75 8.38
N THR A 85 3.23 20.47 7.98
CA THR A 85 3.80 20.01 6.70
C THR A 85 3.00 20.53 5.50
N LEU A 86 1.65 20.52 5.58
CA LEU A 86 0.80 21.10 4.53
C LEU A 86 1.00 22.61 4.39
N ALA A 87 1.11 23.34 5.51
CA ALA A 87 1.36 24.77 5.52
C ALA A 87 2.82 25.14 5.22
N LYS A 88 3.73 24.15 5.17
CA LYS A 88 5.20 24.35 5.08
C LYS A 88 5.69 25.35 6.13
N SER A 89 5.17 25.26 7.35
CA SER A 89 5.55 26.13 8.47
C SER A 89 6.74 25.60 9.27
N MET A 90 7.28 24.43 8.86
CA MET A 90 8.43 23.78 9.48
C MET A 90 9.53 23.60 8.43
N PRO A 91 10.80 23.91 8.76
CA PRO A 91 11.22 24.64 9.97
C PRO A 91 10.59 26.06 10.03
N PRO A 92 10.40 26.65 11.22
CA PRO A 92 9.79 27.98 11.33
C PRO A 92 10.67 29.02 10.63
N TRP A 93 10.03 29.95 9.91
CA TRP A 93 10.67 31.01 9.12
C TRP A 93 11.31 32.12 9.98
N PHE A 94 12.10 31.74 10.99
CA PHE A 94 13.04 32.59 11.75
C PHE A 94 14.15 31.73 12.39
N ALA A 95 14.37 30.49 11.93
CA ALA A 95 15.65 29.81 12.12
C ALA A 95 16.70 30.57 11.29
N ASP A 96 17.09 31.73 11.81
CA ASP A 96 17.94 32.74 11.17
C ASP A 96 19.28 32.09 10.76
N PRO A 97 19.68 32.16 9.48
CA PRO A 97 20.98 31.66 9.03
C PRO A 97 22.18 32.36 9.69
N ASN A 98 21.96 33.49 10.39
CA ASN A 98 22.97 34.21 11.16
C ASN A 98 23.07 33.75 12.62
N VAL A 99 22.11 32.96 13.12
CA VAL A 99 22.16 32.34 14.45
C VAL A 99 22.57 30.88 14.27
N GLY A 100 23.83 30.68 13.87
CA GLY A 100 24.42 29.38 13.59
C GLY A 100 24.43 29.07 12.10
N LYS A 101 25.63 29.07 11.51
CA LYS A 101 25.88 28.74 10.11
C LYS A 101 25.45 27.29 9.82
N PHE A 102 24.24 27.09 9.34
CA PHE A 102 23.84 25.83 8.71
C PHE A 102 23.49 26.13 7.25
N PRO A 103 24.27 25.66 6.27
CA PRO A 103 23.89 25.79 4.88
C PRO A 103 22.60 25.01 4.66
N MET A 104 21.49 25.71 4.44
CA MET A 104 20.27 25.12 3.89
C MET A 104 20.47 24.85 2.39
N THR A 105 21.45 24.01 2.05
CA THR A 105 21.55 23.45 0.70
C THR A 105 20.54 22.33 0.60
N HIS A 106 19.39 22.64 -0.01
CA HIS A 106 18.46 21.66 -0.55
C HIS A 106 19.21 20.74 -1.53
N HIS A 107 19.30 19.46 -1.19
CA HIS A 107 19.57 18.37 -2.12
C HIS A 107 18.33 17.50 -2.23
#